data_AF-A0A8T5S192-F1
#
_entry.id   AF-A0A8T5S192-F1
#
_cell.length_a   1.000
_cell.length_b   1.000
_cell.length_c   1.000
_cell.angle_alpha   90.00
_cell.angle_beta   90.00
_cell.angle_gamma   90.00
#
_symmetry.space_group_name_H-M   'P 1'
#
loop_
_entity.id
_entity.type
_entity.pdbx_description
1 polymer ?
#
loop_
_entity_poly.entity_id
_entity_poly.type
_entity_poly.pdbx_seq_one_letter_code
_entity_poly.pdbx_strand_id
1 'polypeptide(L)'
;MKVSVNYHEILEESLIEELEWLKEEFIILFKSKVQKYTNRDKSTANSILDYVMNNMYVNDSMILLTLFTEAIENIERMYPNLF
;
A
#
# COMPACT_ATOMS: atom_id res chain seq x y z
N MET A 1 21.49 11.82 28.00
CA MET A 1 20.40 11.03 27.37
C MET A 1 20.82 10.79 25.93
N LYS A 2 21.34 9.59 25.61
CA LYS A 2 21.67 9.23 24.22
C LYS A 2 20.34 8.89 23.56
N VAL A 3 19.81 9.80 22.74
CA VAL A 3 18.70 9.49 21.85
C VAL A 3 19.30 8.67 20.71
N SER A 4 19.38 7.34 20.88
CA SER A 4 19.59 6.44 19.75
C SER A 4 18.25 6.35 19.04
N VAL A 5 18.03 7.21 18.05
CA VAL A 5 16.90 7.07 17.14
C VAL A 5 17.12 5.75 16.40
N ASN A 6 16.28 4.75 16.66
CA ASN A 6 16.32 3.51 15.91
C ASN A 6 15.69 3.79 14.54
N TYR A 7 16.53 4.22 13.60
CA TYR A 7 16.12 4.64 12.26
C TYR A 7 15.23 3.61 11.55
N HIS A 8 15.40 2.32 11.85
CA HIS A 8 14.58 1.25 11.29
C HIS A 8 13.16 1.22 11.86
N GLU A 9 12.99 1.44 13.18
CA GLU A 9 11.66 1.51 13.80
C GLU A 9 10.84 2.66 13.22
N ILE A 10 11.44 3.83 13.01
CA ILE A 10 10.75 4.98 12.41
C ILE A 10 10.34 4.71 10.96
N LEU A 11 11.19 4.02 10.18
CA LEU A 11 10.84 3.65 8.81
C LEU A 11 9.72 2.61 8.76
N GLU A 12 9.70 1.66 9.70
CA GLU A 12 8.61 0.68 9.83
C GLU A 12 7.29 1.35 10.20
N GLU A 13 7.29 2.23 11.21
CA GLU A 13 6.10 2.99 11.59
C GLU A 13 5.58 3.86 10.43
N SER A 14 6.48 4.58 9.75
CA SER A 14 6.12 5.40 8.59
C SER A 14 5.54 4.57 7.45
N LEU A 15 6.10 3.39 7.18
CA LEU A 15 5.58 2.50 6.14
C LEU A 15 4.19 1.97 6.51
N ILE A 16 3.97 1.61 7.78
CA ILE A 16 2.67 1.14 8.25
C ILE A 16 1.61 2.24 8.05
N GLU A 17 1.91 3.48 8.39
CA GLU A 17 0.99 4.60 8.17
C GLU A 17 0.67 4.82 6.67
N GLU A 18 1.69 4.76 5.80
CA GLU A 18 1.48 4.86 4.35
C GLU A 18 0.63 3.72 3.79
N LEU A 19 0.85 2.49 4.29
CA LEU A 19 0.07 1.31 3.88
C LEU A 19 -1.38 1.38 4.35
N GLU A 20 -1.65 1.89 5.54
CA GLU A 20 -3.03 2.04 6.01
C GLU A 20 -3.74 3.16 5.25
N TRP A 21 -3.06 4.26 4.97
CA TRP A 21 -3.57 5.28 4.07
C TRP A 21 -3.92 4.70 2.68
N LEU A 22 -3.06 3.84 2.13
CA LEU A 22 -3.32 3.17 0.85
C LEU A 22 -4.59 2.32 0.90
N LYS A 23 -4.78 1.53 1.96
CA LYS A 23 -6.01 0.73 2.14
C LYS A 23 -7.25 1.61 2.22
N GLU A 24 -7.17 2.72 2.96
CA GLU A 24 -8.28 3.67 3.10
C GLU A 24 -8.64 4.31 1.75
N GLU A 25 -7.66 4.70 0.94
CA GLU A 25 -7.91 5.23 -0.40
C GLU A 25 -8.61 4.21 -1.30
N PHE A 26 -8.17 2.95 -1.28
CA PHE A 26 -8.85 1.90 -2.04
C PHE A 26 -10.30 1.69 -1.57
N ILE A 27 -10.55 1.79 -0.26
CA ILE A 27 -11.91 1.74 0.29
C ILE A 27 -12.75 2.89 -0.23
N ILE A 28 -12.23 4.12 -0.22
CA ILE A 28 -12.96 5.30 -0.69
C ILE A 28 -13.27 5.21 -2.18
N LEU A 29 -12.30 4.79 -2.99
CA LEU A 29 -12.39 4.81 -4.45
C LEU A 29 -13.17 3.64 -5.05
N PHE A 30 -13.10 2.46 -4.42
CA PHE A 30 -13.51 1.20 -5.05
C PHE A 30 -14.57 0.40 -4.28
N LYS A 31 -14.81 0.65 -2.98
CA LYS A 31 -15.77 -0.14 -2.16
C LYS A 31 -17.19 -0.18 -2.73
N SER A 32 -17.65 0.90 -3.36
CA SER A 32 -18.99 0.96 -3.95
C SER A 32 -19.08 0.35 -5.36
N LYS A 33 -17.93 0.02 -5.98
CA LYS A 33 -17.83 -0.40 -7.39
C LYS A 33 -17.53 -1.88 -7.58
N VAL A 34 -17.45 -2.65 -6.48
CA VAL A 34 -17.00 -4.07 -6.43
C VAL A 34 -17.65 -4.99 -7.47
N GLN A 35 -18.86 -4.69 -7.93
CA GLN A 35 -19.58 -5.51 -8.90
C GLN A 35 -19.27 -5.17 -10.37
N LYS A 36 -18.79 -3.97 -10.69
CA LYS A 36 -18.49 -3.52 -12.06
C LYS A 36 -17.39 -2.46 -12.08
N TYR A 37 -16.15 -2.90 -11.98
CA TYR A 37 -15.01 -2.04 -12.27
C TYR A 37 -14.94 -1.72 -13.75
N THR A 38 -14.75 -0.45 -14.07
CA THR A 38 -14.45 -0.01 -15.43
C THR A 38 -12.96 -0.16 -15.71
N ASN A 39 -12.57 -0.16 -16.99
CA ASN A 39 -11.14 -0.10 -17.37
C ASN A 39 -10.43 1.13 -16.77
N ARG A 40 -11.16 2.23 -16.55
CA ARG A 40 -10.64 3.41 -15.88
C ARG A 40 -10.35 3.14 -14.41
N ASP A 41 -11.24 2.42 -13.71
CA ASP A 41 -11.01 2.05 -12.31
C ASP A 41 -9.76 1.16 -12.17
N LYS A 42 -9.60 0.17 -13.07
CA LYS A 42 -8.39 -0.68 -13.13
C LYS A 42 -7.13 0.15 -13.37
N SER A 43 -7.17 1.05 -14.36
CA SER A 43 -6.05 1.94 -14.68
C SER A 43 -5.68 2.85 -13.49
N THR A 44 -6.68 3.37 -12.77
CA THR A 44 -6.45 4.19 -11.57
C THR A 44 -5.83 3.36 -10.46
N ALA A 45 -6.36 2.16 -10.17
CA ALA A 45 -5.83 1.28 -9.15
C ALA A 45 -4.35 0.93 -9.41
N ASN A 46 -4.02 0.53 -10.64
CA ASN A 46 -2.65 0.26 -11.05
C ASN A 46 -1.75 1.50 -10.92
N SER A 47 -2.23 2.68 -11.33
CA SER A 47 -1.44 3.92 -11.21
C SER A 47 -1.14 4.29 -9.75
N ILE A 48 -2.08 4.02 -8.83
CA ILE A 48 -1.86 4.24 -7.40
C ILE A 48 -0.81 3.25 -6.87
N LEU A 49 -0.92 1.97 -7.20
CA LEU A 49 0.07 0.97 -6.79
C LEU A 49 1.45 1.26 -7.36
N ASP A 50 1.54 1.64 -8.64
CA ASP A 50 2.79 2.04 -9.28
C ASP A 50 3.40 3.26 -8.60
N TYR A 51 2.59 4.26 -8.24
CA TYR A 51 3.07 5.43 -7.51
C TYR A 51 3.66 5.02 -6.17
N VAL A 52 2.94 4.21 -5.39
CA VAL A 52 3.41 3.76 -4.08
C VAL A 52 4.69 2.93 -4.21
N MET A 53 4.73 1.97 -5.14
CA MET A 53 5.91 1.14 -5.41
C MET A 53 7.15 1.96 -5.75
N ASN A 54 7.00 3.04 -6.52
CA ASN A 54 8.12 3.87 -6.94
C ASN A 54 8.57 4.87 -5.86
N ASN A 55 7.72 5.20 -4.88
CA ASN A 55 8.02 6.19 -3.84
C ASN A 55 8.35 5.58 -2.48
N MET A 56 8.04 4.30 -2.25
CA MET A 56 8.40 3.63 -1.02
C MET A 56 9.88 3.25 -1.00
N TYR A 57 10.59 3.72 0.03
CA TYR A 57 11.96 3.32 0.33
C TYR A 57 11.98 1.98 1.09
N VAL A 58 11.57 0.89 0.43
CA VAL A 58 11.57 -0.48 0.97
C VAL A 58 12.87 -1.25 0.68
N ASN A 59 13.77 -0.70 -0.17
CA ASN A 59 14.82 -1.45 -0.86
C ASN A 59 15.86 -2.18 0.01
N ASP A 60 16.05 -1.78 1.28
CA ASP A 60 17.11 -2.35 2.13
C ASP A 60 16.59 -3.12 3.36
N SER A 61 15.27 -3.21 3.57
CA SER A 61 14.69 -3.95 4.69
C SER A 61 13.72 -5.03 4.22
N MET A 62 14.09 -6.28 4.50
CA MET A 62 13.24 -7.45 4.23
C MET A 62 11.91 -7.38 5.00
N ILE A 63 11.90 -6.76 6.19
CA ILE A 63 10.69 -6.55 6.99
C ILE A 63 9.74 -5.59 6.26
N LEU A 64 10.26 -4.45 5.80
CA LEU A 64 9.49 -3.45 5.06
C LEU A 64 8.92 -4.03 3.75
N LEU A 65 9.71 -4.82 3.02
CA LEU A 65 9.24 -5.52 1.83
C LEU A 65 8.12 -6.54 2.13
N THR A 66 8.21 -7.23 3.27
CA THR A 66 7.19 -8.20 3.69
C THR A 66 5.88 -7.49 4.02
N LEU A 67 5.93 -6.42 4.83
CA LEU A 67 4.77 -5.60 5.17
C LEU A 67 4.09 -5.04 3.91
N PHE A 68 4.89 -4.56 2.97
CA PHE A 68 4.40 -4.06 1.70
C PHE A 68 3.68 -5.15 0.89
N THR A 69 4.31 -6.31 0.73
CA THR A 69 3.74 -7.45 0.00
C THR A 69 2.42 -7.90 0.61
N GLU A 70 2.36 -8.03 1.95
CA GLU A 70 1.13 -8.39 2.65
C GLU A 70 0.01 -7.36 2.44
N ALA A 71 0.34 -6.07 2.37
CA ALA A 71 -0.66 -5.03 2.11
C ALA A 71 -1.22 -5.14 0.69
N ILE A 72 -0.37 -5.38 -0.31
CA ILE A 72 -0.81 -5.58 -1.70
C ILE A 72 -1.68 -6.83 -1.83
N GLU A 73 -1.26 -7.96 -1.25
CA GLU A 73 -2.07 -9.19 -1.26
C GLU A 73 -3.44 -8.96 -0.59
N ASN A 74 -3.50 -8.21 0.51
CA ASN A 74 -4.77 -7.86 1.15
C ASN A 74 -5.66 -7.01 0.23
N ILE A 75 -5.09 -6.02 -0.47
CA ILE A 75 -5.83 -5.19 -1.44
C ILE A 75 -6.39 -6.07 -2.58
N GLU A 76 -5.57 -6.95 -3.16
CA GLU A 76 -6.02 -7.87 -4.21
C GLU A 76 -7.14 -8.79 -3.74
N ARG A 77 -7.06 -9.32 -2.51
CA ARG A 77 -8.12 -10.16 -1.90
C ARG A 77 -9.40 -9.38 -1.65
N MET A 78 -9.32 -8.13 -1.25
CA MET A 78 -10.49 -7.27 -1.05
C MET A 78 -11.15 -6.85 -2.36
N TYR A 79 -10.37 -6.75 -3.44
CA TYR A 79 -10.81 -6.26 -4.75
C TYR A 79 -10.44 -7.21 -5.90
N PRO A 80 -10.94 -8.46 -5.90
CA PRO A 80 -10.46 -9.54 -6.78
C PRO A 80 -10.71 -9.30 -8.28
N ASN A 81 -11.57 -8.36 -8.63
CA ASN A 81 -11.89 -8.02 -10.02
C ASN A 81 -11.30 -6.67 -10.47
N LEU A 82 -10.58 -5.97 -9.57
CA LEU A 82 -10.05 -4.63 -9.83
C LEU A 82 -8.75 -4.68 -10.62
N PHE A 83 -7.96 -5.72 -10.42
CA PHE A 83 -6.72 -5.99 -11.14
C PHE A 83 -7.00 -6.89 -12.36
#